data_AF-A0A7C7E079-F1
#
_entry.id   AF-A0A7C7E079-F1
#
_cell.length_a   1.000
_cell.length_b   1.000
_cell.length_c   1.000
_cell.angle_alpha   90.00
_cell.angle_beta   90.00
_cell.angle_gamma   90.00
#
_symmetry.space_group_name_H-M   'P 1'
#
loop_
_entity.id
_entity.type
_entity.pdbx_description
1 polymer ?
#
loop_
_entity_poly.entity_id
_entity_poly.type
_entity_poly.pdbx_seq_one_letter_code
_entity_poly.pdbx_strand_id
1 'polypeptide(L)'
;MDKDVLRKSMLCEAFKGALENEKLREAFAGACITGLCYHKTDRKIEMSIECCGCVEPAQLKGLEKAISNHLKTSVKINPGFKTTLNGHFEKWQKDLVLSCVKSEKPHFYNFLEEAEFDLSGRYLRIELKNQSSAILNAAGVGKCMEEAVLRLFGRDVSAVFIDSPENENDIDYLAMKQEMEARLVAETMA
;
A
#
# COMPACT_ATOMS: atom_id res chain seq x y z
N MET A 1 0.95 -37.50 -0.21
CA MET A 1 -0.32 -37.25 0.51
C MET A 1 -0.91 -35.98 -0.05
N ASP A 2 -1.83 -36.10 -1.00
CA ASP A 2 -2.56 -34.98 -1.59
C ASP A 2 -3.49 -34.34 -0.55
N LYS A 3 -3.20 -33.10 -0.15
CA LYS A 3 -4.01 -32.31 0.79
C LYS A 3 -4.69 -31.09 0.14
N ASP A 4 -4.70 -30.98 -1.19
CA ASP A 4 -5.22 -29.79 -1.88
C ASP A 4 -6.39 -30.12 -2.79
N VAL A 5 -7.55 -30.42 -2.20
CA VAL A 5 -8.84 -30.40 -2.93
C VAL A 5 -9.93 -29.72 -2.10
N LEU A 6 -9.61 -28.62 -1.42
CA LEU A 6 -10.62 -27.57 -1.30
C LEU A 6 -10.73 -26.99 -2.71
N ARG A 7 -11.70 -27.47 -3.50
CA ARG A 7 -12.12 -26.80 -4.74
C ARG A 7 -12.20 -25.31 -4.40
N LYS A 8 -11.37 -24.50 -5.04
CA LYS A 8 -11.38 -23.04 -4.89
C LYS A 8 -12.83 -22.57 -5.02
N SER A 9 -13.45 -22.26 -3.89
CA SER A 9 -14.85 -21.84 -3.87
C SER A 9 -14.90 -20.45 -4.44
N MET A 10 -15.69 -20.25 -5.50
CA MET A 10 -15.87 -18.91 -6.06
C MET A 10 -16.50 -18.01 -4.98
N LEU A 11 -15.87 -16.86 -4.76
CA LEU A 11 -16.28 -15.93 -3.70
C LEU A 11 -17.74 -15.48 -3.89
N CYS A 12 -18.09 -15.12 -5.12
CA CYS A 12 -19.44 -14.68 -5.45
C CYS A 12 -20.48 -15.79 -5.26
N GLU A 13 -20.11 -17.05 -5.43
CA GLU A 13 -21.01 -18.19 -5.21
C GLU A 13 -21.23 -18.45 -3.72
N ALA A 14 -20.16 -18.35 -2.93
CA ALA A 14 -20.23 -18.54 -1.47
C ALA A 14 -21.04 -17.43 -0.77
N PHE A 15 -21.02 -16.21 -1.33
CA PHE A 15 -21.62 -15.03 -0.73
C PHE A 15 -22.67 -14.34 -1.62
N LYS A 16 -23.42 -15.10 -2.41
CA LYS A 16 -24.48 -14.56 -3.30
C LYS A 16 -25.44 -13.62 -2.58
N GLY A 17 -25.84 -13.98 -1.35
CA GLY A 17 -26.76 -13.17 -0.53
C GLY A 17 -26.10 -12.00 0.22
N ALA A 18 -24.79 -11.82 0.09
CA ALA A 18 -24.06 -10.67 0.67
C ALA A 18 -23.66 -9.65 -0.40
N LEU A 19 -23.43 -10.08 -1.64
CA LEU A 19 -22.94 -9.25 -2.74
C LEU A 19 -24.08 -8.77 -3.65
N GLU A 20 -24.98 -7.96 -3.08
CA GLU A 20 -26.10 -7.36 -3.83
C GLU A 20 -25.65 -6.25 -4.80
N ASN A 21 -24.47 -5.67 -4.56
CA ASN A 21 -23.89 -4.64 -5.43
C ASN A 21 -23.24 -5.28 -6.67
N GLU A 22 -23.84 -5.06 -7.85
CA GLU A 22 -23.34 -5.60 -9.12
C GLU A 22 -21.89 -5.21 -9.42
N LYS A 23 -21.49 -3.96 -9.16
CA LYS A 23 -20.11 -3.50 -9.41
C LYS A 23 -19.09 -4.24 -8.55
N LEU A 24 -19.47 -4.52 -7.29
CA LEU A 24 -18.64 -5.30 -6.38
C LEU A 24 -18.57 -6.75 -6.87
N ARG A 25 -19.68 -7.32 -7.29
CA ARG A 25 -19.74 -8.69 -7.82
C ARG A 25 -18.90 -8.84 -9.08
N GLU A 26 -18.91 -7.87 -9.97
CA GLU A 26 -18.08 -7.84 -11.19
C GLU A 26 -16.59 -7.79 -10.85
N ALA A 27 -16.18 -6.90 -9.94
CA ALA A 27 -14.79 -6.77 -9.51
C ALA A 27 -14.22 -8.08 -8.94
N PHE A 28 -15.06 -8.88 -8.28
CA PHE A 28 -14.68 -10.15 -7.67
C PHE A 28 -15.21 -11.39 -8.42
N ALA A 29 -15.69 -11.26 -9.64
CA ALA A 29 -16.35 -12.36 -10.38
C ALA A 29 -15.42 -13.58 -10.57
N GLY A 30 -14.12 -13.33 -10.76
CA GLY A 30 -13.10 -14.37 -10.87
C GLY A 30 -12.39 -14.69 -9.54
N ALA A 31 -12.81 -14.11 -8.42
CA ALA A 31 -12.12 -14.29 -7.14
C ALA A 31 -12.50 -15.62 -6.48
N CYS A 32 -11.49 -16.27 -5.90
CA CYS A 32 -11.64 -17.56 -5.24
C CYS A 32 -11.24 -17.45 -3.76
N ILE A 33 -11.97 -18.12 -2.87
CA ILE A 33 -11.56 -18.25 -1.47
C ILE A 33 -10.43 -19.28 -1.41
N THR A 34 -9.29 -18.89 -0.84
CA THR A 34 -8.11 -19.74 -0.68
C THR A 34 -7.84 -20.12 0.78
N GLY A 35 -8.42 -19.38 1.72
CA GLY A 35 -8.30 -19.70 3.13
C GLY A 35 -9.39 -19.02 3.94
N LEU A 36 -9.83 -19.68 5.02
CA LEU A 36 -10.77 -19.12 5.97
C LEU A 36 -10.36 -19.55 7.37
N CYS A 37 -10.12 -18.58 8.24
CA CYS A 37 -9.73 -18.77 9.62
C CYS A 37 -10.72 -18.05 10.54
N TYR A 38 -11.27 -18.77 11.52
CA TYR A 38 -12.12 -18.17 12.54
C TYR A 38 -11.39 -18.09 13.87
N HIS A 39 -11.14 -16.85 14.30
CA HIS A 39 -10.53 -16.53 15.59
C HIS A 39 -11.62 -16.52 16.66
N LYS A 40 -11.72 -17.62 17.41
CA LYS A 40 -12.78 -17.83 18.42
C LYS A 40 -12.75 -16.80 19.56
N THR A 41 -11.56 -16.40 20.00
CA THR A 41 -11.38 -15.43 21.10
C THR A 41 -11.97 -14.08 20.77
N ASP A 42 -11.73 -13.62 19.55
CA ASP A 42 -12.05 -12.24 19.14
C ASP A 42 -13.31 -12.19 18.27
N ARG A 43 -13.92 -13.35 18.02
CA ARG A 43 -15.05 -13.55 17.09
C ARG A 43 -14.82 -12.84 15.77
N LYS A 44 -13.67 -13.11 15.14
CA LYS A 44 -13.27 -12.51 13.87
C LYS A 44 -12.99 -13.59 12.83
N ILE A 45 -13.38 -13.33 11.60
CA ILE A 45 -13.05 -14.15 10.44
C ILE A 45 -11.92 -13.47 9.67
N GLU A 46 -10.87 -14.23 9.37
CA GLU A 46 -9.86 -13.85 8.39
C GLU A 46 -10.02 -14.72 7.16
N MET A 47 -10.26 -14.07 6.03
CA MET A 47 -10.51 -14.74 4.76
C MET A 47 -9.39 -14.37 3.79
N SER A 48 -8.74 -15.37 3.23
CA SER A 48 -7.78 -15.18 2.15
C SER A 48 -8.49 -15.45 0.82
N ILE A 49 -8.31 -14.53 -0.13
CA ILE A 49 -8.88 -14.64 -1.46
C ILE A 49 -7.79 -14.52 -2.51
N GLU A 50 -7.94 -15.24 -3.62
CA GLU A 50 -7.15 -15.07 -4.82
C GLU A 50 -7.96 -14.28 -5.84
N CYS A 51 -7.48 -13.09 -6.19
CA CYS A 51 -8.07 -12.19 -7.17
C CYS A 51 -7.43 -12.41 -8.54
N CYS A 52 -8.26 -12.51 -9.58
CA CYS A 52 -7.82 -12.69 -10.97
C CYS A 52 -7.74 -11.37 -11.76
N GLY A 53 -8.18 -10.24 -11.18
CA GLY A 53 -8.23 -8.96 -11.85
C GLY A 53 -7.84 -7.80 -10.94
N CYS A 54 -7.92 -6.59 -11.50
CA CYS A 54 -7.73 -5.34 -10.77
C CYS A 54 -8.82 -5.20 -9.71
N VAL A 55 -8.40 -4.95 -8.47
CA VAL A 55 -9.30 -4.67 -7.35
C VAL A 55 -8.75 -3.46 -6.60
N GLU A 56 -9.56 -2.43 -6.47
CA GLU A 56 -9.21 -1.22 -5.74
C GLU A 56 -9.36 -1.39 -4.22
N PRO A 57 -8.61 -0.63 -3.40
CA PRO A 57 -8.75 -0.66 -1.94
C PRO A 57 -10.18 -0.39 -1.47
N ALA A 58 -10.92 0.48 -2.16
CA ALA A 58 -12.31 0.78 -1.84
C ALA A 58 -13.24 -0.43 -2.06
N GLN A 59 -13.00 -1.21 -3.11
CA GLN A 59 -13.75 -2.43 -3.40
C GLN A 59 -13.48 -3.51 -2.36
N LEU A 60 -12.23 -3.67 -1.91
CA LEU A 60 -11.90 -4.59 -0.81
C LEU A 60 -12.62 -4.21 0.49
N LYS A 61 -12.60 -2.93 0.87
CA LYS A 61 -13.34 -2.46 2.06
C LYS A 61 -14.85 -2.67 1.91
N GLY A 62 -15.39 -2.45 0.71
CA GLY A 62 -16.78 -2.73 0.38
C GLY A 62 -17.13 -4.20 0.57
N LEU A 63 -16.26 -5.10 0.12
CA LEU A 63 -16.39 -6.54 0.26
C LEU A 63 -16.33 -6.98 1.72
N GLU A 64 -15.35 -6.50 2.49
CA GLU A 64 -15.25 -6.77 3.93
C GLU A 64 -16.52 -6.37 4.66
N LYS A 65 -17.05 -5.17 4.37
CA LYS A 65 -18.28 -4.66 4.96
C LYS A 65 -19.49 -5.51 4.58
N ALA A 66 -19.63 -5.87 3.31
CA ALA A 66 -20.74 -6.67 2.82
C ALA A 66 -20.80 -8.06 3.49
N ILE A 67 -19.67 -8.76 3.52
CA ILE A 67 -19.59 -10.09 4.16
C ILE A 67 -19.73 -9.96 5.69
N SER A 68 -19.13 -8.95 6.31
CA SER A 68 -19.27 -8.72 7.76
C SER A 68 -20.73 -8.51 8.17
N ASN A 69 -21.48 -7.73 7.39
CA ASN A 69 -22.90 -7.50 7.63
C ASN A 69 -23.72 -8.79 7.48
N HIS A 70 -23.42 -9.58 6.45
CA HIS A 70 -24.10 -10.83 6.18
C HIS A 70 -23.85 -11.88 7.30
N LEU A 71 -22.60 -12.01 7.73
CA LEU A 71 -22.20 -12.97 8.78
C LEU A 71 -22.39 -12.44 10.21
N LYS A 72 -22.78 -11.17 10.37
CA LYS A 72 -22.90 -10.46 11.66
C LYS A 72 -21.65 -10.60 12.52
N THR A 73 -20.48 -10.60 11.88
CA THR A 73 -19.17 -10.89 12.48
C THR A 73 -18.11 -10.03 11.79
N SER A 74 -17.06 -9.62 12.49
CA SER A 74 -15.96 -8.88 11.86
C SER A 74 -15.22 -9.79 10.88
N VAL A 75 -15.07 -9.33 9.63
CA VAL A 75 -14.33 -10.03 8.58
C VAL A 75 -13.17 -9.15 8.12
N LYS A 76 -11.97 -9.72 8.08
CA LYS A 76 -10.81 -9.14 7.42
C LYS A 76 -10.45 -9.97 6.20
N ILE A 77 -10.29 -9.33 5.06
CA ILE A 77 -9.99 -9.99 3.80
C ILE A 77 -8.53 -9.72 3.43
N ASN A 78 -7.79 -10.79 3.19
CA ASN A 78 -6.41 -10.75 2.71
C ASN A 78 -6.41 -11.15 1.24
N PRO A 79 -6.31 -10.20 0.30
CA PRO A 79 -6.24 -10.51 -1.11
C PRO A 79 -4.82 -10.95 -1.52
N GLY A 80 -4.76 -11.92 -2.41
CA GLY A 80 -3.57 -12.28 -3.18
C GLY A 80 -3.88 -12.19 -4.67
N PHE A 81 -2.94 -11.70 -5.47
CA PHE A 81 -3.08 -11.46 -6.90
C PHE A 81 -2.09 -12.33 -7.65
N LYS A 82 -2.55 -12.96 -8.73
CA LYS A 82 -1.71 -13.74 -9.66
C LYS A 82 -1.02 -12.89 -10.73
N THR A 83 -1.27 -11.59 -10.73
CA THR A 83 -0.73 -10.67 -11.72
C THR A 83 0.80 -10.60 -11.62
N THR A 84 1.47 -10.65 -12.76
CA THR A 84 2.92 -10.44 -12.82
C THR A 84 3.24 -8.95 -12.70
N LEU A 85 4.06 -8.58 -11.71
CA LEU A 85 4.62 -7.24 -11.61
C LEU A 85 5.69 -7.05 -12.70
N ASN A 86 5.38 -6.29 -13.74
CA ASN A 86 6.20 -6.15 -14.95
C ASN A 86 7.04 -4.85 -14.93
N GLY A 87 7.87 -4.67 -13.90
CA GLY A 87 8.75 -3.50 -13.78
C GLY A 87 8.03 -2.24 -13.30
N HIS A 88 6.88 -1.88 -13.87
CA HIS A 88 6.08 -0.75 -13.41
C HIS A 88 4.84 -1.20 -12.64
N PHE A 89 4.54 -0.50 -11.55
CA PHE A 89 3.30 -0.71 -10.83
C PHE A 89 2.16 0.06 -11.51
N GLU A 90 1.07 -0.63 -11.79
CA GLU A 90 -0.18 0.03 -12.17
C GLU A 90 -0.75 0.80 -10.97
N LYS A 91 -1.56 1.84 -11.25
CA LYS A 91 -2.12 2.71 -10.21
C LYS A 91 -2.80 1.92 -9.07
N TRP A 92 -3.64 0.95 -9.41
CA TRP A 92 -4.34 0.14 -8.40
C TRP A 92 -3.39 -0.69 -7.54
N GLN A 93 -2.26 -1.14 -8.10
CA GLN A 93 -1.25 -1.91 -7.37
C GLN A 93 -0.53 -1.00 -6.37
N LYS A 94 -0.15 0.21 -6.80
CA LYS A 94 0.42 1.25 -5.92
C LYS A 94 -0.55 1.57 -4.79
N ASP A 95 -1.81 1.86 -5.14
CA ASP A 95 -2.86 2.22 -4.19
C ASP A 95 -3.10 1.10 -3.15
N LEU A 96 -3.03 -0.17 -3.55
CA LEU A 96 -3.14 -1.31 -2.63
C LEU A 96 -1.96 -1.38 -1.64
N VAL A 97 -0.72 -1.27 -2.12
CA VAL A 97 0.46 -1.27 -1.24
C VAL A 97 0.40 -0.08 -0.29
N LEU A 98 0.12 1.11 -0.81
CA LEU A 98 -0.03 2.34 -0.03
C LEU A 98 -1.17 2.24 0.98
N SER A 99 -2.27 1.55 0.66
CA SER A 99 -3.37 1.31 1.61
C SER A 99 -2.96 0.45 2.80
N CYS A 100 -2.03 -0.50 2.61
CA CYS A 100 -1.44 -1.29 3.69
C CYS A 100 -0.60 -0.39 4.61
N VAL A 101 0.27 0.43 4.03
CA VAL A 101 1.09 1.39 4.80
C VAL A 101 0.19 2.36 5.56
N LYS A 102 -0.87 2.87 4.94
CA LYS A 102 -1.83 3.77 5.60
C LYS A 102 -2.52 3.12 6.79
N SER A 103 -2.78 1.81 6.73
CA SER A 103 -3.41 1.08 7.83
C SER A 103 -2.46 0.79 8.98
N GLU A 104 -1.18 0.53 8.70
CA GLU A 104 -0.19 0.09 9.71
C GLU A 104 0.64 1.25 10.26
N LYS A 105 0.93 2.25 9.41
CA LYS A 105 1.82 3.39 9.67
C LYS A 105 1.20 4.69 9.13
N PRO A 106 0.01 5.10 9.63
CA PRO A 106 -0.75 6.22 9.06
C PRO A 106 0.02 7.54 9.04
N HIS A 107 0.86 7.80 10.05
CA HIS A 107 1.64 9.04 10.16
C HIS A 107 2.71 9.20 9.07
N PHE A 108 3.11 8.10 8.43
CA PHE A 108 4.14 8.12 7.40
C PHE A 108 3.57 8.15 5.98
N TYR A 109 2.26 7.98 5.83
CA TYR A 109 1.60 7.96 4.53
C TYR A 109 1.83 9.24 3.72
N ASN A 110 1.81 10.40 4.39
CA ASN A 110 1.98 11.70 3.72
C ASN A 110 3.36 11.87 3.06
N PHE A 111 4.38 11.16 3.55
CA PHE A 111 5.71 11.18 2.92
C PHE A 111 5.76 10.40 1.61
N LEU A 112 4.83 9.47 1.41
CA LEU A 112 4.70 8.63 0.21
C LEU A 112 3.70 9.21 -0.80
N GLU A 113 3.17 10.41 -0.53
CA GLU A 113 2.23 11.06 -1.43
C GLU A 113 2.93 11.36 -2.77
N GLU A 114 2.30 10.95 -3.87
CA GLU A 114 2.84 11.08 -5.23
C GLU A 114 4.19 10.38 -5.48
N ALA A 115 4.55 9.41 -4.63
CA ALA A 115 5.76 8.61 -4.84
C ALA A 115 5.61 7.67 -6.05
N GLU A 116 6.67 7.59 -6.85
CA GLU A 116 6.70 6.72 -8.03
C GLU A 116 7.38 5.39 -7.71
N PHE A 117 6.77 4.28 -8.17
CA PHE A 117 7.20 2.93 -7.83
C PHE A 117 7.72 2.24 -9.08
N ASP A 118 8.96 1.76 -9.01
CA ASP A 118 9.62 0.98 -10.04
C ASP A 118 10.21 -0.30 -9.45
N LEU A 119 10.12 -1.40 -10.18
CA LEU A 119 10.63 -2.70 -9.80
C LEU A 119 11.81 -3.07 -10.70
N SER A 120 13.01 -3.00 -10.13
CA SER A 120 14.24 -3.40 -10.78
C SER A 120 14.78 -4.69 -10.16
N GLY A 121 14.38 -5.83 -10.74
CA GLY A 121 14.76 -7.15 -10.24
C GLY A 121 14.08 -7.47 -8.89
N ARG A 122 14.88 -7.47 -7.82
CA ARG A 122 14.37 -7.62 -6.44
C ARG A 122 14.16 -6.29 -5.72
N TYR A 123 14.59 -5.18 -6.31
CA TYR A 123 14.51 -3.88 -5.66
C TYR A 123 13.23 -3.17 -6.05
N LEU A 124 12.41 -2.82 -5.06
CA LEU A 124 11.31 -1.88 -5.20
C LEU A 124 11.86 -0.48 -4.94
N ARG A 125 12.10 0.27 -6.01
CA ARG A 125 12.54 1.66 -5.96
C ARG A 125 11.33 2.55 -5.78
N ILE A 126 11.40 3.42 -4.77
CA ILE A 126 10.34 4.34 -4.40
C ILE A 126 10.92 5.74 -4.50
N GLU A 127 10.61 6.43 -5.58
CA GLU A 127 11.04 7.80 -5.84
C GLU A 127 10.11 8.76 -5.10
N LEU A 128 10.66 9.47 -4.12
CA LEU A 128 9.94 10.39 -3.25
C LEU A 128 10.07 11.81 -3.79
N LYS A 129 8.99 12.60 -3.67
CA LYS A 129 9.04 14.03 -4.00
C LYS A 129 9.69 14.91 -2.94
N ASN A 130 10.03 14.33 -1.80
CA ASN A 130 10.56 15.01 -0.62
C ASN A 130 11.84 14.32 -0.14
N GLN A 131 12.55 14.94 0.80
CA GLN A 131 13.75 14.38 1.44
C GLN A 131 13.37 13.61 2.71
N SER A 132 12.64 12.51 2.58
CA SER A 132 12.15 11.74 3.72
C SER A 132 12.63 10.28 3.75
N SER A 133 13.51 9.87 2.83
CA SER A 133 14.04 8.51 2.76
C SER A 133 14.59 8.03 4.12
N ALA A 134 15.37 8.86 4.81
CA ALA A 134 15.96 8.55 6.11
C ALA A 134 14.89 8.31 7.19
N ILE A 135 13.84 9.13 7.20
CA ILE A 135 12.72 9.03 8.16
C ILE A 135 11.94 7.74 7.89
N LEU A 136 11.63 7.46 6.62
CA LEU A 136 10.89 6.27 6.21
C LEU A 136 11.67 4.98 6.49
N ASN A 137 12.99 5.00 6.27
CA ASN A 137 13.88 3.91 6.63
C ASN A 137 13.92 3.68 8.14
N ALA A 138 14.15 4.72 8.93
CA ALA A 138 14.20 4.62 10.39
C ALA A 138 12.87 4.13 10.99
N ALA A 139 11.74 4.54 10.39
CA ALA A 139 10.41 4.13 10.79
C ALA A 139 10.04 2.69 10.35
N GLY A 140 10.89 2.02 9.58
CA GLY A 140 10.64 0.68 9.06
C GLY A 140 9.48 0.63 8.06
N VAL A 141 9.23 1.70 7.32
CA VAL A 141 8.18 1.75 6.28
C VAL A 141 8.54 0.86 5.10
N GLY A 142 9.83 0.77 4.76
CA GLY A 142 10.32 -0.14 3.71
C GLY A 142 9.88 -1.58 3.97
N LYS A 143 10.14 -2.10 5.18
CA LYS A 143 9.72 -3.45 5.59
C LYS A 143 8.20 -3.67 5.50
N CYS A 144 7.40 -2.68 5.91
CA CYS A 144 5.94 -2.75 5.78
C CYS A 144 5.50 -2.87 4.30
N MET A 145 6.18 -2.16 3.39
CA MET A 145 5.92 -2.26 1.95
C MET A 145 6.36 -3.59 1.36
N GLU A 146 7.53 -4.10 1.76
CA GLU A 146 8.03 -5.42 1.36
C GLU A 146 7.03 -6.52 1.77
N GLU A 147 6.58 -6.50 3.02
CA GLU A 147 5.57 -7.43 3.53
C GLU A 147 4.24 -7.30 2.78
N ALA A 148 3.82 -6.07 2.45
CA ALA A 148 2.63 -5.83 1.65
C ALA A 148 2.76 -6.42 0.23
N VAL A 149 3.89 -6.21 -0.46
CA VAL A 149 4.13 -6.75 -1.80
C VAL A 149 4.21 -8.27 -1.79
N LEU A 150 4.87 -8.85 -0.78
CA LEU A 150 4.92 -10.30 -0.60
C LEU A 150 3.52 -10.88 -0.38
N ARG A 151 2.72 -10.28 0.51
CA ARG A 151 1.36 -10.74 0.80
C ARG A 151 0.42 -10.60 -0.40
N LEU A 152 0.46 -9.46 -1.09
CA LEU A 152 -0.45 -9.14 -2.17
C LEU A 152 -0.07 -9.85 -3.47
N PHE A 153 1.21 -9.93 -3.81
CA PHE A 153 1.67 -10.37 -5.14
C PHE A 153 2.60 -11.60 -5.08
N GLY A 154 2.89 -12.14 -3.90
CA GLY A 154 3.79 -13.30 -3.75
C GLY A 154 5.23 -13.00 -4.14
N ARG A 155 5.62 -11.72 -4.19
CA ARG A 155 6.95 -11.27 -4.62
C ARG A 155 7.76 -10.80 -3.43
N ASP A 156 8.89 -11.45 -3.23
CA ASP A 156 9.92 -11.01 -2.29
C ASP A 156 10.73 -9.87 -2.93
N VAL A 157 10.74 -8.71 -2.27
CA VAL A 157 11.38 -7.48 -2.74
C VAL A 157 12.10 -6.79 -1.59
N SER A 158 13.04 -5.91 -1.93
CA SER A 158 13.71 -5.01 -1.00
C SER A 158 13.39 -3.57 -1.37
N ALA A 159 12.79 -2.82 -0.45
CA ALA A 159 12.37 -1.44 -0.67
C ALA A 159 13.57 -0.50 -0.55
N VAL A 160 13.72 0.39 -1.53
CA VAL A 160 14.76 1.42 -1.56
C VAL A 160 14.10 2.76 -1.85
N PHE A 161 14.21 3.68 -0.89
CA PHE A 161 13.72 5.05 -1.04
C PHE A 161 14.78 5.92 -1.71
N ILE A 162 14.35 6.72 -2.69
CA ILE A 162 15.19 7.64 -3.44
C ILE A 162 14.57 9.03 -3.27
N ASP A 163 15.29 9.95 -2.63
CA ASP A 163 14.83 11.33 -2.48
C ASP A 163 14.96 12.09 -3.80
N SER A 164 13.98 12.96 -4.10
CA SER A 164 14.09 13.87 -5.23
C SER A 164 15.23 14.88 -5.01
N PRO A 165 16.03 15.18 -6.04
CA PRO A 165 17.07 16.21 -5.96
C PRO A 165 16.50 17.63 -5.81
N GLU A 166 15.19 17.85 -6.05
CA GLU A 166 14.59 19.19 -6.16
C GLU A 166 14.40 19.95 -4.83
N ASN A 167 14.89 19.44 -3.70
CA ASN A 167 14.76 20.10 -2.39
C ASN A 167 16.10 20.50 -1.74
N GLU A 168 17.19 20.57 -2.51
CA GLU A 168 18.30 21.45 -2.15
C GLU A 168 17.98 22.87 -2.66
N ASN A 169 16.99 23.53 -2.06
CA ASN A 169 17.14 24.98 -1.92
C ASN A 169 18.26 25.17 -0.90
N ASP A 170 19.51 25.11 -1.38
CA ASP A 170 20.67 25.67 -0.71
C ASP A 170 20.40 27.17 -0.56
N ILE A 171 19.57 27.51 0.43
CA ILE A 171 19.57 28.85 0.98
C ILE A 171 20.94 28.95 1.63
N ASP A 172 21.88 29.55 0.91
CA ASP A 172 23.19 29.89 1.44
C ASP A 172 22.98 30.95 2.53
N TYR A 173 22.67 30.48 3.74
CA TYR A 173 22.46 31.31 4.92
C TYR A 173 23.71 32.15 5.22
N LEU A 174 24.88 31.75 4.71
CA LEU A 174 26.10 32.53 4.80
C LEU A 174 26.03 33.76 3.89
N ALA A 175 25.61 33.58 2.64
CA ALA A 175 25.40 34.68 1.70
C ALA A 175 24.32 35.66 2.18
N MET A 176 23.19 35.13 2.68
CA MET A 176 22.08 35.94 3.18
C MET A 176 22.48 36.73 4.45
N LYS A 177 23.31 36.14 5.32
CA LYS A 177 23.87 36.83 6.50
C LYS A 177 24.86 37.92 6.10
N GLN A 178 25.77 37.64 5.16
CA GLN A 178 26.74 38.61 4.67
C GLN A 178 26.07 39.83 4.03
N GLU A 179 24.97 39.62 3.29
CA GLU A 179 24.20 40.70 2.68
C GLU A 179 23.49 41.58 3.72
N MET A 180 22.91 40.98 4.77
CA MET A 180 22.34 41.75 5.89
C MET A 180 23.41 42.54 6.66
N GLU A 181 24.56 41.94 6.94
CA GLU A 181 25.66 42.60 7.64
C GLU A 181 26.21 43.77 6.81
N ALA A 182 26.40 43.60 5.51
CA ALA A 182 26.84 44.67 4.61
C ALA A 182 25.84 45.84 4.57
N ARG A 183 24.54 45.53 4.55
CA ARG A 183 23.47 46.54 4.53
C ARG A 183 23.39 47.33 5.83
N LEU A 184 23.50 46.66 6.98
CA LEU A 184 23.56 47.31 8.30
C LEU A 184 24.78 48.24 8.42
N VAL A 185 25.95 47.80 7.95
CA VAL A 185 27.17 48.63 7.97
C VAL A 185 26.99 49.87 7.09
N ALA A 186 26.43 49.72 5.89
CA ALA A 186 26.18 50.84 4.99
C ALA A 186 25.19 51.87 5.57
N GLU A 187 24.15 51.43 6.26
CA GLU A 187 23.18 52.31 6.94
C GLU A 187 23.76 53.01 8.17
N THR A 188 24.73 52.41 8.87
CA THR A 188 25.41 53.05 10.01
C THR A 188 26.52 54.04 9.62
N MET A 189 26.98 54.00 8.37
CA MET A 189 28.04 54.86 7.83
C MET A 189 27.52 56.03 6.96
N ALA A 190 26.19 56.15 6.80
CA ALA A 190 25.50 57.26 6.11
C ALA A 190 24.94 58.27 7.12
#